data_AF-W6A2V1-F1
#
_entry.id   AF-W6A2V1-F1
#
_cell.length_a   1.000
_cell.length_b   1.000
_cell.length_c   1.000
_cell.angle_alpha   90.00
_cell.angle_beta   90.00
_cell.angle_gamma   90.00
#
_symmetry.space_group_name_H-M   'P 1'
#
loop_
_entity.id
_entity.type
_entity.pdbx_description
1 polymer ?
#
loop_
_entity_poly.entity_id
_entity_poly.type
_entity_poly.pdbx_seq_one_letter_code
_entity_poly.pdbx_strand_id
1 'polypeptide(L)'
;PVYCANQITPVSEKKVDDKITLYKTTATADSDKLNMSQLLTFNFIKDKSYDKDTLVLKAAGNINSGYKSPNPNDYNYSSFYWGAKYNVSISAESKGAVNVVDYAPKNQNEEFQVQNTLGYSFGGDI
;
A
#
# COMPACT_ATOMS: atom_id res chain seq x y z
N PRO A 1 -26.16 -1.66 -7.42
CA PRO A 1 -25.16 -2.17 -6.44
C PRO A 1 -23.75 -1.96 -6.97
N VAL A 2 -22.91 -1.23 -6.23
CA VAL A 2 -21.47 -1.15 -6.53
C VAL A 2 -20.88 -2.46 -6.04
N TYR A 3 -20.40 -3.29 -6.96
CA TYR A 3 -19.66 -4.49 -6.61
C TYR A 3 -18.26 -4.03 -6.15
N CYS A 4 -17.89 -4.43 -4.95
CA CYS A 4 -16.55 -4.34 -4.40
C CYS A 4 -16.17 -5.77 -4.07
N ALA A 5 -15.15 -6.34 -4.69
CA ALA A 5 -14.61 -7.59 -4.19
C ALA A 5 -13.66 -7.27 -3.02
N ASN A 6 -13.77 -8.07 -1.96
CA ASN A 6 -12.93 -7.97 -0.80
C ASN A 6 -12.52 -9.37 -0.35
N GLN A 7 -11.24 -9.55 -0.09
CA GLN A 7 -10.68 -10.82 0.35
C GLN A 7 -9.57 -10.58 1.34
N ILE A 8 -9.48 -11.44 2.35
CA ILE A 8 -8.38 -11.46 3.31
C ILE A 8 -7.85 -12.90 3.31
N THR A 9 -6.55 -13.05 3.08
CA THR A 9 -5.93 -14.38 3.15
C THR A 9 -5.77 -14.81 4.61
N PRO A 10 -5.83 -16.13 4.90
CA PRO A 10 -5.40 -16.65 6.18
C PRO A 10 -3.99 -16.17 6.52
N VAL A 11 -3.70 -16.06 7.83
CA VAL A 11 -2.36 -15.70 8.29
C VAL A 11 -1.39 -16.83 7.97
N SER A 12 -0.28 -16.46 7.34
CA SER A 12 0.87 -17.34 7.13
C SER A 12 1.95 -16.98 8.15
N GLU A 13 2.36 -17.96 8.95
CA GLU A 13 3.47 -17.81 9.89
C GLU A 13 4.77 -18.31 9.24
N LYS A 14 5.84 -17.52 9.40
CA LYS A 14 7.19 -17.89 9.00
C LYS A 14 8.16 -17.52 10.11
N LYS A 15 8.90 -18.50 10.61
CA LYS A 15 10.08 -18.23 11.44
C LYS A 15 11.19 -17.71 10.52
N VAL A 16 11.60 -16.47 10.73
CA VAL A 16 12.71 -15.86 9.97
C VAL A 16 14.03 -16.37 10.53
N ASP A 17 14.11 -16.43 11.86
CA ASP A 17 15.19 -17.03 12.64
C ASP A 17 14.66 -17.44 14.03
N ASP A 18 15.55 -17.72 14.99
CA ASP A 18 15.20 -18.15 16.35
C ASP A 18 14.50 -17.08 17.21
N LYS A 19 14.62 -15.80 16.84
CA LYS A 19 14.10 -14.64 17.59
C LYS A 19 12.97 -13.92 16.86
N ILE A 20 12.95 -13.95 15.53
CA ILE A 20 11.99 -13.23 14.70
C ILE A 20 10.98 -14.19 14.07
N THR A 21 9.70 -13.93 14.34
CA THR A 21 8.57 -14.57 13.67
C THR A 21 7.80 -13.55 12.83
N LEU A 22 7.57 -13.88 11.57
CA LEU A 22 6.75 -13.12 10.63
C LEU A 22 5.35 -13.72 10.55
N TYR A 23 4.33 -12.89 10.75
CA TYR A 23 2.93 -13.19 10.49
C TYR A 23 2.46 -12.35 9.32
N LYS A 24 2.15 -13.00 8.20
CA LYS A 24 1.79 -12.32 6.95
C LYS A 24 0.34 -12.60 6.58
N THR A 25 -0.41 -11.54 6.28
CA THR A 25 -1.72 -11.61 5.63
C THR A 25 -1.80 -10.60 4.50
N THR A 26 -2.57 -10.92 3.47
CA THR A 26 -2.84 -10.03 2.34
C THR A 26 -4.33 -9.73 2.29
N ALA A 27 -4.68 -8.45 2.23
CA ALA A 27 -6.03 -7.98 2.04
C ALA A 27 -6.16 -7.31 0.67
N THR A 28 -7.24 -7.62 -0.05
CA THR A 28 -7.63 -6.95 -1.28
C THR A 28 -8.98 -6.28 -1.11
N ALA A 29 -9.11 -5.09 -1.68
CA ALA A 29 -10.38 -4.37 -1.78
C ALA A 29 -10.37 -3.54 -3.05
N ASP A 30 -11.44 -3.55 -3.82
CA ASP A 30 -11.54 -2.79 -5.06
C ASP A 30 -12.84 -1.99 -5.16
N SER A 31 -12.89 -1.13 -6.18
CA SER A 31 -14.10 -0.47 -6.64
C SER A 31 -14.14 -0.56 -8.16
N ASP A 32 -14.99 -1.46 -8.67
CA ASP A 32 -15.20 -1.62 -10.10
C ASP A 32 -15.61 -0.30 -10.77
N LYS A 33 -16.47 0.49 -10.11
CA LYS A 33 -16.92 1.79 -10.63
C LYS A 33 -15.78 2.78 -10.84
N LEU A 34 -14.80 2.77 -9.94
CA LEU A 34 -13.67 3.71 -9.96
C LEU A 34 -12.45 3.13 -10.68
N ASN A 35 -12.50 1.84 -11.06
CA ASN A 35 -11.34 1.10 -11.57
C ASN A 35 -10.13 1.22 -10.63
N MET A 36 -10.39 1.11 -9.32
CA MET A 36 -9.37 1.20 -8.28
C MET A 36 -9.30 -0.11 -7.50
N SER A 37 -8.09 -0.57 -7.20
CA SER A 37 -7.88 -1.76 -6.37
C SER A 37 -6.75 -1.52 -5.38
N GLN A 38 -6.91 -2.02 -4.17
CA GLN A 38 -5.92 -2.04 -3.11
C GLN A 38 -5.46 -3.47 -2.89
N LEU A 39 -4.15 -3.65 -2.81
CA LEU A 39 -3.47 -4.88 -2.43
C LEU A 39 -2.58 -4.54 -1.23
N LEU A 40 -3.05 -4.86 -0.04
CA LEU A 40 -2.39 -4.54 1.21
C LEU A 40 -1.71 -5.79 1.75
N THR A 41 -0.38 -5.79 1.81
CA THR A 41 0.38 -6.87 2.45
C THR A 41 0.80 -6.42 3.85
N PHE A 42 0.22 -7.04 4.86
CA PHE A 42 0.55 -6.83 6.26
C PHE A 42 1.62 -7.84 6.66
N ASN A 43 2.80 -7.35 7.03
CA ASN A 43 3.89 -8.16 7.54
C ASN A 43 4.09 -7.78 9.02
N PHE A 44 3.45 -8.52 9.92
CA PHE A 44 3.62 -8.33 11.35
C PHE A 44 4.87 -9.09 11.81
N ILE A 45 5.77 -8.39 12.47
CA ILE A 45 7.06 -8.89 12.91
C ILE A 45 7.04 -8.90 14.43
N LYS A 46 7.25 -10.10 14.98
CA LYS A 46 7.42 -10.33 16.41
C LYS A 46 8.86 -10.72 16.66
N ASP A 47 9.60 -9.88 17.38
CA ASP A 47 10.99 -10.10 17.76
C ASP A 47 11.07 -10.31 19.27
N LYS A 48 11.65 -11.43 19.72
CA LYS A 48 11.86 -11.72 21.16
C LYS A 48 12.78 -10.72 21.86
N SER A 49 13.60 -9.98 21.11
CA SER A 49 14.54 -8.99 21.63
C SER A 49 13.98 -7.56 21.65
N TYR A 50 12.75 -7.36 21.18
CA TYR A 50 12.10 -6.06 21.14
C TYR A 50 10.75 -6.10 21.87
N ASP A 51 10.44 -5.06 22.65
CA ASP A 51 9.24 -4.99 23.47
C ASP A 51 7.99 -4.51 22.70
N LYS A 52 8.12 -4.23 21.40
CA LYS A 52 7.02 -3.78 20.54
C LYS A 52 6.84 -4.69 19.33
N ASP A 53 5.60 -4.80 18.87
CA ASP A 53 5.31 -5.38 17.57
C ASP A 53 5.59 -4.37 16.46
N THR A 54 6.14 -4.83 15.34
CA THR A 54 6.38 -3.99 14.16
C THR A 54 5.50 -4.46 13.00
N LEU A 55 4.83 -3.53 12.33
CA LEU A 55 4.07 -3.81 11.12
C LEU A 55 4.74 -3.14 9.92
N VAL A 56 5.23 -3.95 8.98
CA VAL A 56 5.64 -3.47 7.65
C VAL A 56 4.44 -3.65 6.70
N LEU A 57 3.70 -2.56 6.48
CA LEU A 57 2.56 -2.52 5.58
C LEU A 57 2.98 -2.08 4.18
N LYS A 58 2.83 -2.98 3.20
CA LYS A 58 2.98 -2.63 1.78
C LYS A 58 1.61 -2.34 1.18
N ALA A 59 1.39 -1.10 0.73
CA ALA A 59 0.24 -0.72 -0.07
C ALA A 59 0.59 -0.77 -1.56
N ALA A 60 -0.08 -1.65 -2.29
CA ALA A 60 0.03 -1.81 -3.74
C ALA A 60 -1.38 -1.85 -4.37
N GLY A 61 -1.46 -2.09 -5.68
CA GLY A 61 -2.72 -2.21 -6.40
C GLY A 61 -2.74 -1.32 -7.64
N ASN A 62 -3.91 -0.76 -7.94
CA ASN A 62 -4.16 0.01 -9.17
C ASN A 62 -5.02 1.25 -8.87
N ILE A 63 -4.67 2.37 -9.51
CA ILE A 63 -5.49 3.57 -9.56
C ILE A 63 -5.59 4.00 -11.03
N ASN A 64 -6.77 3.86 -11.62
CA ASN A 64 -6.99 4.29 -13.00
C ASN A 64 -6.82 5.81 -13.16
N SER A 65 -6.29 6.27 -14.29
CA SER A 65 -6.11 7.71 -14.58
C SER A 65 -7.40 8.48 -14.78
N GLY A 66 -8.53 7.79 -14.95
CA GLY A 66 -9.80 8.39 -15.32
C GLY A 66 -9.80 8.97 -16.74
N TYR A 67 -8.77 8.67 -17.53
CA TYR A 67 -8.64 9.18 -18.89
C TYR A 67 -9.83 8.74 -19.75
N LYS A 68 -10.36 9.71 -20.51
CA LYS A 68 -11.38 9.47 -21.52
C LYS A 68 -10.95 10.19 -22.79
N SER A 69 -10.86 9.47 -23.90
CA SER A 69 -10.48 10.07 -25.17
C SER A 69 -11.45 11.21 -25.53
N PRO A 70 -10.94 12.33 -26.08
CA PRO A 70 -11.79 13.38 -26.61
C PRO A 70 -12.68 12.83 -27.72
N ASN A 71 -13.85 13.43 -27.91
CA ASN A 71 -14.77 13.02 -28.97
C ASN A 71 -14.18 13.45 -30.33
N PRO A 72 -13.96 12.52 -31.27
CA PRO A 72 -13.34 12.85 -32.56
C PRO A 72 -14.19 13.77 -33.44
N ASN A 73 -15.48 13.92 -33.11
CA ASN A 73 -16.40 14.80 -33.86
C ASN A 73 -16.44 16.24 -33.34
N ASP A 74 -15.71 16.56 -32.27
CA ASP A 74 -15.62 17.91 -31.75
C ASP A 74 -14.82 18.79 -32.74
N TYR A 75 -15.44 19.85 -33.27
CA TYR A 75 -14.87 20.62 -34.37
C TYR A 75 -14.09 21.87 -33.93
N ASN A 76 -14.73 22.78 -33.18
CA ASN A 76 -14.12 24.08 -32.81
C ASN A 76 -13.32 24.02 -31.50
N TYR A 77 -13.69 23.14 -30.59
CA TYR A 77 -13.08 22.98 -29.27
C TYR A 77 -13.37 21.56 -28.76
N SER A 78 -12.40 20.95 -28.10
CA SER A 78 -12.56 19.66 -27.41
C SER A 78 -11.81 19.66 -26.09
N SER A 79 -12.15 18.72 -25.23
CA SER A 79 -11.52 18.56 -23.92
C SER A 79 -11.55 17.10 -23.48
N PHE A 80 -10.65 16.74 -22.57
CA PHE A 80 -10.61 15.42 -21.96
C PHE A 80 -10.14 15.48 -20.52
N TYR A 81 -10.47 14.44 -19.75
CA TYR A 81 -9.98 14.24 -18.39
C TYR A 81 -8.73 13.36 -18.40
N TRP A 82 -7.83 13.57 -17.44
CA TRP A 82 -6.61 12.78 -17.29
C TRP A 82 -6.12 12.77 -15.83
N GLY A 83 -5.27 11.80 -15.50
CA GLY A 83 -4.74 11.59 -14.15
C GLY A 83 -3.57 12.51 -13.85
N ALA A 84 -3.86 13.74 -13.41
CA ALA A 84 -2.83 14.74 -13.13
C ALA A 84 -2.01 14.46 -11.86
N LYS A 85 -2.58 13.75 -10.90
CA LYS A 85 -1.93 13.45 -9.62
C LYS A 85 -2.56 12.22 -8.97
N TYR A 86 -1.74 11.45 -8.27
CA TYR A 86 -2.16 10.31 -7.46
C TYR A 86 -1.69 10.53 -6.02
N ASN A 87 -2.53 10.16 -5.06
CA ASN A 87 -2.21 10.25 -3.64
C ASN A 87 -2.52 8.91 -2.95
N VAL A 88 -1.58 8.46 -2.11
CA VAL A 88 -1.72 7.28 -1.26
C VAL A 88 -1.39 7.72 0.16
N SER A 89 -2.27 7.44 1.11
CA SER A 89 -2.11 7.81 2.52
C SER A 89 -2.40 6.62 3.41
N ILE A 90 -1.58 6.44 4.45
CA ILE A 90 -1.78 5.45 5.50
C ILE A 90 -1.79 6.21 6.83
N SER A 91 -2.83 6.02 7.63
CA SER A 91 -2.98 6.66 8.93
C SER A 91 -3.43 5.63 9.97
N ALA A 92 -2.89 5.74 11.18
CA ALA A 92 -3.37 4.99 12.34
C ALA A 92 -4.29 5.89 13.17
N GLU A 93 -5.54 5.47 13.39
CA GLU A 93 -6.53 6.24 14.16
C GLU A 93 -6.53 5.89 15.66
N SER A 94 -5.55 5.09 16.10
CA SER A 94 -5.44 4.58 17.47
C SER A 94 -4.98 5.65 18.45
N LYS A 95 -5.65 5.71 19.61
CA LYS A 95 -5.26 6.56 20.75
C LYS A 95 -4.00 6.00 21.44
N GLY A 96 -2.83 6.29 20.85
CA GLY A 96 -1.53 6.33 21.54
C GLY A 96 -0.64 5.10 21.50
N ALA A 97 -1.13 3.93 21.07
CA ALA A 97 -0.31 2.70 21.06
C ALA A 97 0.39 2.41 19.73
N VAL A 98 -0.04 3.05 18.63
CA VAL A 98 0.48 2.80 17.28
C VAL A 98 1.07 4.07 16.72
N ASN A 99 2.32 4.01 16.26
CA ASN A 99 3.03 5.15 15.68
C ASN A 99 3.63 4.75 14.33
N VAL A 100 3.67 5.69 13.39
CA VAL A 100 4.44 5.54 12.15
C VAL A 100 5.90 5.82 12.50
N VAL A 101 6.77 4.83 12.34
CA VAL A 101 8.20 4.93 12.71
C VAL A 101 9.12 5.10 11.50
N ASP A 102 8.77 4.52 10.35
CA ASP A 102 9.46 4.73 9.07
C ASP A 102 8.53 4.47 7.86
N TYR A 103 8.97 4.86 6.66
CA TYR A 103 8.27 4.67 5.39
C TYR A 103 9.22 4.70 4.19
N ALA A 104 8.80 4.05 3.09
CA ALA A 104 9.51 4.08 1.81
C ALA A 104 8.53 4.33 0.65
N PRO A 105 8.87 5.18 -0.35
CA PRO A 105 10.09 6.00 -0.43
C PRO A 105 10.08 7.16 0.58
N LYS A 106 11.25 7.50 1.15
CA LYS A 106 11.38 8.48 2.25
C LYS A 106 11.47 9.93 1.78
N ASN A 107 12.05 10.13 0.60
CA ASN A 107 12.30 11.46 0.03
C ASN A 107 11.57 11.60 -1.32
N GLN A 108 11.47 12.84 -1.78
CA GLN A 108 11.05 13.14 -3.16
C GLN A 108 11.94 12.37 -4.15
N ASN A 109 11.30 11.73 -5.13
CA ASN A 109 11.97 11.00 -6.19
C ASN A 109 11.18 11.24 -7.50
N GLU A 110 11.90 11.62 -8.56
CA GLU A 110 11.35 11.94 -9.89
C GLU A 110 11.88 10.97 -10.97
N GLU A 111 12.49 9.86 -10.56
CA GLU A 111 12.92 8.78 -11.46
C GLU A 111 11.71 8.12 -12.12
N PHE A 112 11.89 7.69 -13.38
CA PHE A 112 10.86 6.99 -14.15
C PHE A 112 10.38 5.70 -13.48
N GLN A 113 11.25 5.07 -12.68
CA GLN A 113 10.91 3.90 -11.88
C GLN A 113 11.64 3.98 -10.53
N VAL A 114 10.87 3.88 -9.45
CA VAL A 114 11.39 3.84 -8.08
C VAL A 114 11.53 2.39 -7.63
N GLN A 115 12.71 1.99 -7.18
CA GLN A 115 12.98 0.64 -6.66
C GLN A 115 13.67 0.73 -5.28
N ASN A 116 13.00 0.24 -4.24
CA ASN A 116 13.52 0.24 -2.87
C ASN A 116 13.31 -1.13 -2.21
N THR A 117 14.23 -1.49 -1.33
CA THR A 117 14.08 -2.62 -0.41
C THR A 117 14.15 -2.07 1.01
N LEU A 118 13.14 -2.36 1.83
CA LEU A 118 13.10 -2.00 3.25
C LEU A 118 13.30 -3.28 4.07
N GLY A 119 14.26 -3.23 5.00
CA GLY A 119 14.63 -4.36 5.86
C GLY A 119 14.04 -4.24 7.26
N TYR A 120 14.14 -5.31 8.02
CA TYR A 120 13.94 -5.30 9.47
C TYR A 120 15.11 -6.05 10.09
N SER A 121 15.71 -5.48 11.13
CA SER A 121 16.81 -6.09 11.87
C SER A 121 16.46 -6.25 13.35
N PHE A 122 17.20 -7.11 14.05
CA PHE A 122 17.00 -7.36 15.48
C PHE A 122 16.95 -6.06 16.28
N GLY A 123 16.00 -5.96 17.21
CA GLY A 123 15.84 -4.79 18.07
C GLY A 123 14.93 -3.69 17.53
N GLY A 124 14.26 -3.92 16.38
CA GLY A 124 13.28 -2.99 15.84
C GLY A 124 13.83 -1.97 14.83
N ASP A 125 15.08 -2.16 14.38
CA ASP A 125 15.70 -1.29 13.38
C ASP A 125 15.14 -1.57 11.97
N ILE A 126 14.83 -0.49 11.25
CA ILE A 126 14.28 -0.47 9.89
C ILE A 126 15.31 0.10 8.91
#